data_AF-A0A8H3DKJ0-F1
#
_entry.id   AF-A0A8H3DKJ0-F1
#
_cell.length_a   1.000
_cell.length_b   1.000
_cell.length_c   1.000
_cell.angle_alpha   90.00
_cell.angle_beta   90.00
_cell.angle_gamma   90.00
#
_symmetry.space_group_name_H-M   'P 1'
#
loop_
_entity.id
_entity.type
_entity.pdbx_description
1 polymer ?
#
loop_
_entity_poly.entity_id
_entity_poly.type
_entity_poly.pdbx_seq_one_letter_code
_entity_poly.pdbx_strand_id
1 'polypeptide(L)'
;HGNHEMLRNSGTVAVAKDMEQIMRTLGEDKLNHLGYSYGTILGATFAAIRPDLVKRMVLDGVSDSESYFNDILQFGRDGMQDTHKVISGFITTCVEAGPLRSVLADLERGDGSLLHAALFAGVYYQSTPKPYDQERYTGSWKVKKGLKKTGFPILFVSLDADPVTPLPSAVKMSKGFGNESASLLVQQG
;
A
#
# COMPACT_ATOMS: atom_id res chain seq x y z
N HIS A 1 -17.32 -3.36 28.81
CA HIS A 1 -16.19 -4.28 28.98
C HIS A 1 -16.41 -5.54 28.13
N GLY A 2 -16.25 -5.48 26.80
CA GLY A 2 -16.66 -6.61 25.94
C GLY A 2 -15.74 -6.99 24.78
N ASN A 3 -15.03 -6.05 24.16
CA ASN A 3 -14.33 -6.32 22.89
C ASN A 3 -12.81 -6.14 22.94
N HIS A 4 -12.22 -5.89 24.11
CA HIS A 4 -10.78 -5.63 24.22
C HIS A 4 -9.92 -6.81 23.79
N GLU A 5 -10.37 -8.04 24.06
CA GLU A 5 -9.65 -9.26 23.68
C GLU A 5 -9.73 -9.50 22.16
N MET A 6 -10.91 -9.32 21.56
CA MET A 6 -11.11 -9.36 20.11
C MET A 6 -10.24 -8.30 19.40
N LEU A 7 -10.25 -7.06 19.90
CA LEU A 7 -9.48 -5.96 19.29
C LEU A 7 -7.97 -6.20 19.34
N ARG A 8 -7.47 -6.88 20.39
CA ARG A 8 -6.04 -7.24 20.52
C ARG A 8 -5.58 -8.30 19.53
N ASN A 9 -6.50 -9.09 18.98
CA ASN A 9 -6.21 -10.19 18.06
C ASN A 9 -6.72 -9.90 16.63
N SER A 10 -7.20 -8.68 16.38
CA SER A 10 -7.69 -8.25 15.05
C SER A 10 -6.60 -7.61 14.18
N GLY A 11 -5.33 -7.75 14.59
CA GLY A 11 -4.18 -7.13 13.95
C GLY A 11 -3.65 -7.85 12.72
N THR A 12 -2.95 -7.12 11.86
CA THR A 12 -2.33 -7.66 10.63
C THR A 12 -1.39 -8.85 10.91
N VAL A 13 -0.66 -8.86 12.02
CA VAL A 13 0.22 -9.99 12.37
C VAL A 13 -0.59 -11.23 12.74
N ALA A 14 -1.72 -11.07 13.45
CA ALA A 14 -2.62 -12.18 13.76
C ALA A 14 -3.17 -12.78 12.48
N VAL A 15 -3.66 -11.95 11.55
CA VAL A 15 -4.12 -12.40 10.23
C VAL A 15 -3.01 -13.10 9.43
N ALA A 16 -1.76 -12.61 9.50
CA ALA A 16 -0.63 -13.28 8.84
C ALA A 16 -0.30 -14.65 9.46
N LYS A 17 -0.49 -14.83 10.79
CA LYS A 17 -0.40 -16.16 11.43
C LYS A 17 -1.56 -17.06 11.02
N ASP A 18 -2.77 -16.51 10.87
CA ASP A 18 -3.93 -17.26 10.39
C ASP A 18 -3.72 -17.74 8.94
N MET A 19 -3.11 -16.92 8.09
CA MET A 19 -2.70 -17.32 6.73
C MET A 19 -1.78 -18.55 6.75
N GLU A 20 -0.85 -18.65 7.71
CA GLU A 20 -0.02 -19.84 7.90
C GLU A 20 -0.88 -21.05 8.29
N GLN A 21 -1.81 -20.90 9.24
CA GLN A 21 -2.68 -21.99 9.67
C GLN A 21 -3.59 -22.49 8.55
N ILE A 22 -4.17 -21.57 7.77
CA ILE A 22 -5.00 -21.90 6.60
C ILE A 22 -4.16 -22.69 5.58
N MET A 23 -2.98 -22.18 5.22
CA MET A 23 -2.05 -22.85 4.31
C MET A 23 -1.74 -24.28 4.77
N ARG A 24 -1.39 -24.47 6.05
CA ARG A 24 -1.09 -25.81 6.60
C ARG A 24 -2.30 -26.72 6.62
N THR A 25 -3.47 -26.20 6.93
CA THR A 25 -4.74 -26.97 6.95
C THR A 25 -5.12 -27.46 5.55
N LEU A 26 -4.79 -26.69 4.52
CA LEU A 26 -4.93 -27.08 3.12
C LEU A 26 -3.87 -28.09 2.66
N GLY A 27 -2.94 -28.50 3.52
CA GLY A 27 -1.87 -29.45 3.20
C GLY A 27 -0.71 -28.84 2.42
N GLU A 28 -0.59 -27.52 2.38
CA GLU A 28 0.49 -26.82 1.68
C GLU A 28 1.66 -26.52 2.63
N ASP A 29 2.89 -26.76 2.15
CA ASP A 29 4.11 -26.50 2.92
C ASP A 29 4.56 -25.03 2.86
N LYS A 30 4.14 -24.30 1.82
CA LYS A 30 4.51 -22.91 1.55
C LYS A 30 3.37 -22.15 0.85
N LEU A 31 3.27 -20.86 1.13
CA LEU A 31 2.17 -19.99 0.72
C LEU A 31 2.34 -19.49 -0.72
N ASN A 32 1.28 -19.66 -1.51
CA ASN A 32 1.05 -18.85 -2.71
C ASN A 32 0.07 -17.72 -2.34
N HIS A 33 0.42 -16.46 -2.61
CA HIS A 33 -0.39 -15.29 -2.20
C HIS A 33 -0.44 -14.24 -3.30
N LEU A 34 -1.64 -13.73 -3.56
CA LEU A 34 -1.88 -12.56 -4.39
C LEU A 34 -2.54 -11.52 -3.50
N GLY A 35 -1.81 -10.45 -3.21
CA GLY A 35 -2.26 -9.37 -2.33
C GLY A 35 -2.56 -8.11 -3.13
N TYR A 36 -3.74 -7.52 -2.91
CA TYR A 36 -4.11 -6.21 -3.44
C TYR A 36 -4.28 -5.20 -2.31
N SER A 37 -3.76 -3.98 -2.47
CA SER A 37 -3.95 -2.89 -1.50
C SER A 37 -3.58 -3.32 -0.07
N TYR A 38 -4.51 -3.35 0.90
CA TYR A 38 -4.23 -3.87 2.25
C TYR A 38 -3.69 -5.32 2.25
N GLY A 39 -4.08 -6.13 1.26
CA GLY A 39 -3.52 -7.47 1.04
C GLY A 39 -2.02 -7.48 0.76
N THR A 40 -1.43 -6.35 0.32
CA THR A 40 0.03 -6.20 0.21
C THR A 40 0.69 -6.06 1.57
N ILE A 41 0.03 -5.39 2.53
CA ILE A 41 0.50 -5.30 3.93
C ILE A 41 0.44 -6.69 4.58
N LEU A 42 -0.64 -7.44 4.35
CA LEU A 42 -0.74 -8.84 4.82
C LEU A 42 0.40 -9.70 4.25
N GLY A 43 0.60 -9.66 2.93
CA GLY A 43 1.65 -10.44 2.26
C GLY A 43 3.06 -10.06 2.69
N ALA A 44 3.36 -8.76 2.78
CA ALA A 44 4.65 -8.27 3.25
C ALA A 44 4.90 -8.63 4.73
N THR A 45 3.86 -8.56 5.56
CA THR A 45 3.95 -8.97 6.98
C THR A 45 4.22 -10.47 7.08
N PHE A 46 3.47 -11.31 6.35
CA PHE A 46 3.70 -12.75 6.28
C PHE A 46 5.14 -13.06 5.87
N ALA A 47 5.62 -12.45 4.79
CA ALA A 47 6.99 -12.64 4.32
C ALA A 47 8.04 -12.20 5.36
N ALA A 48 7.76 -11.17 6.15
CA ALA A 48 8.66 -10.70 7.21
C ALA A 48 8.72 -11.65 8.42
N ILE A 49 7.61 -12.29 8.79
CA ILE A 49 7.53 -13.17 9.97
C ILE A 49 7.68 -14.67 9.66
N ARG A 50 7.47 -15.07 8.40
CA ARG A 50 7.57 -16.45 7.87
C ARG A 50 8.27 -16.48 6.50
N PRO A 51 9.49 -15.93 6.36
CA PRO A 51 10.18 -15.81 5.07
C PRO A 51 10.40 -17.16 4.37
N ASP A 52 10.60 -18.24 5.14
CA ASP A 52 10.86 -19.59 4.62
C ASP A 52 9.62 -20.26 4.02
N LEU A 53 8.43 -19.76 4.40
CA LEU A 53 7.13 -20.27 3.95
C LEU A 53 6.60 -19.53 2.73
N VAL A 54 7.33 -18.56 2.16
CA VAL A 54 6.92 -17.90 0.91
C VAL A 54 7.25 -18.83 -0.28
N LYS A 55 6.30 -19.04 -1.20
CA LYS A 55 6.49 -19.81 -2.45
C LYS A 55 6.33 -18.94 -3.70
N ARG A 56 5.13 -18.42 -3.94
CA ARG A 56 4.83 -17.49 -5.05
C ARG A 56 4.02 -16.36 -4.48
N MET A 57 4.57 -15.15 -4.49
CA MET A 57 3.91 -14.00 -3.90
C MET A 57 3.90 -12.84 -4.89
N VAL A 58 2.72 -12.33 -5.18
CA VAL A 58 2.50 -11.13 -5.98
C VAL A 58 1.76 -10.11 -5.12
N LEU A 59 2.29 -8.89 -5.04
CA LEU A 59 1.72 -7.79 -4.27
C LEU A 59 1.47 -6.63 -5.22
N ASP A 60 0.21 -6.34 -5.50
CA ASP A 60 -0.25 -5.36 -6.49
C ASP A 60 -1.01 -4.21 -5.82
N GLY A 61 -0.74 -2.97 -6.23
CA GLY A 61 -1.16 -1.78 -5.50
C GLY A 61 -0.51 -1.75 -4.11
N VAL A 62 0.80 -1.54 -4.08
CA VAL A 62 1.63 -1.77 -2.89
C VAL A 62 1.54 -0.63 -1.89
N SER A 63 1.03 -0.93 -0.70
CA SER A 63 1.05 -0.04 0.47
C SER A 63 2.39 -0.10 1.23
N ASP A 64 2.85 1.03 1.76
CA ASP A 64 4.02 1.10 2.64
C ASP A 64 3.73 0.48 4.01
N SER A 65 4.23 -0.74 4.21
CA SER A 65 4.05 -1.46 5.47
C SER A 65 4.87 -0.86 6.61
N GLU A 66 5.99 -0.20 6.32
CA GLU A 66 6.82 0.42 7.36
C GLU A 66 6.09 1.59 8.00
N SER A 67 5.50 2.50 7.22
CA SER A 67 4.70 3.60 7.76
C SER A 67 3.35 3.12 8.30
N TYR A 68 2.68 2.14 7.67
CA TYR A 68 1.44 1.54 8.18
C TYR A 68 1.55 1.11 9.64
N PHE A 69 2.65 0.41 9.97
CA PHE A 69 2.95 0.14 11.36
C PHE A 69 3.43 1.45 12.00
N ASN A 70 4.58 2.00 11.65
CA ASN A 70 5.32 2.99 12.47
C ASN A 70 4.66 4.35 12.70
N ASP A 71 3.92 4.87 11.74
CA ASP A 71 3.33 6.19 11.81
C ASP A 71 2.11 6.27 10.89
N ILE A 72 0.92 6.17 11.46
CA ILE A 72 -0.35 6.22 10.71
C ILE A 72 -0.53 7.54 9.95
N LEU A 73 0.05 8.64 10.44
CA LEU A 73 -0.03 9.92 9.77
C LEU A 73 0.90 9.93 8.55
N GLN A 74 2.10 9.36 8.69
CA GLN A 74 2.97 9.17 7.55
C GLN A 74 2.36 8.21 6.53
N PHE A 75 1.73 7.12 6.97
CA PHE A 75 1.01 6.21 6.08
C PHE A 75 -0.08 6.93 5.28
N GLY A 76 -0.87 7.78 5.93
CA GLY A 76 -1.87 8.61 5.26
C GLY A 76 -1.26 9.58 4.25
N ARG A 77 -0.12 10.22 4.58
CA ARG A 77 0.62 11.09 3.65
C ARG A 77 1.19 10.31 2.47
N ASP A 78 1.78 9.15 2.75
CA ASP A 78 2.37 8.26 1.75
C ASP A 78 1.30 7.82 0.75
N GLY A 79 0.10 7.45 1.21
CA GLY A 79 -1.01 7.05 0.33
C GLY A 79 -1.56 8.15 -0.59
N MET A 80 -1.29 9.42 -0.30
CA MET A 80 -1.82 10.56 -1.08
C MET A 80 -0.85 11.13 -2.11
N GLN A 81 0.37 10.57 -2.22
CA GLN A 81 1.44 11.18 -3.02
C GLN A 81 1.10 11.29 -4.51
N ASP A 82 0.46 10.27 -5.10
CA ASP A 82 0.13 10.27 -6.53
C ASP A 82 -1.35 10.64 -6.80
N THR A 83 -2.15 10.91 -5.76
CA THR A 83 -3.57 11.30 -5.91
C THR A 83 -3.72 12.56 -6.78
N HIS A 84 -2.76 13.49 -6.70
CA HIS A 84 -2.74 14.69 -7.54
C HIS A 84 -2.60 14.38 -9.04
N LYS A 85 -1.88 13.32 -9.44
CA LYS A 85 -1.72 12.93 -10.85
C LYS A 85 -3.04 12.52 -11.46
N VAL A 86 -3.81 11.70 -10.74
CA VAL A 86 -5.13 11.23 -11.19
C VAL A 86 -6.14 12.36 -11.20
N ILE A 87 -6.14 13.22 -10.18
CA ILE A 87 -7.05 14.38 -10.17
C ILE A 87 -6.69 15.37 -11.28
N SER A 88 -5.41 15.60 -11.54
CA SER A 88 -4.98 16.42 -12.68
C SER A 88 -5.46 15.83 -14.00
N GLY A 89 -5.22 14.54 -14.24
CA GLY A 89 -5.70 13.86 -15.45
C GLY A 89 -7.22 13.96 -15.63
N PHE A 90 -7.97 13.71 -14.56
CA PHE A 90 -9.44 13.84 -14.56
C PHE A 90 -9.87 15.27 -14.92
N ILE A 91 -9.30 16.29 -14.28
CA ILE A 91 -9.64 17.69 -14.55
C ILE A 91 -9.32 18.05 -16.00
N THR A 92 -8.13 17.69 -16.50
CA THR A 92 -7.72 17.97 -17.88
C THR A 92 -8.69 17.32 -18.87
N THR A 93 -9.01 16.03 -18.71
CA THR A 93 -9.99 15.34 -19.57
C THR A 93 -11.37 15.99 -19.50
N CYS A 94 -11.79 16.45 -18.32
CA CYS A 94 -13.04 17.17 -18.15
C CYS A 94 -13.04 18.53 -18.87
N VAL A 95 -11.93 19.26 -18.89
CA VAL A 95 -11.84 20.53 -19.63
C VAL A 95 -11.82 20.28 -21.14
N GLU A 96 -11.06 19.28 -21.60
CA GLU A 96 -10.98 18.87 -23.01
C GLU A 96 -12.33 18.40 -23.58
N ALA A 97 -13.18 17.78 -22.76
CA ALA A 97 -14.51 17.35 -23.17
C ALA A 97 -15.45 18.51 -23.57
N GLY A 98 -15.13 19.73 -23.14
CA GLY A 98 -15.85 20.95 -23.46
C GLY A 98 -17.12 21.17 -22.62
N PRO A 99 -17.68 22.40 -22.66
CA PRO A 99 -18.73 22.87 -21.75
C PRO A 99 -20.07 22.16 -21.93
N LEU A 100 -20.32 21.55 -23.10
CA LEU A 100 -21.53 20.74 -23.33
C LEU A 100 -21.51 19.39 -22.59
N ARG A 101 -20.34 18.94 -22.12
CA ARG A 101 -20.15 17.60 -21.51
C ARG A 101 -19.61 17.66 -20.08
N SER A 102 -19.06 18.79 -19.66
CA SER A 102 -18.40 18.94 -18.37
C SER A 102 -18.58 20.34 -17.82
N VAL A 103 -19.06 20.42 -16.58
CA VAL A 103 -19.17 21.69 -15.84
C VAL A 103 -17.79 22.26 -15.51
N LEU A 104 -16.75 21.43 -15.43
CA LEU A 104 -15.39 21.90 -15.16
C LEU A 104 -14.82 22.70 -16.35
N ALA A 105 -15.27 22.42 -17.57
CA ALA A 105 -14.89 23.19 -18.76
C ALA A 105 -15.48 24.62 -18.76
N ASP A 106 -16.54 24.87 -18.00
CA ASP A 106 -17.08 26.23 -17.81
C ASP A 106 -16.26 27.04 -16.78
N LEU A 107 -15.53 26.37 -15.88
CA LEU A 107 -14.81 27.01 -14.77
C LEU A 107 -13.41 27.51 -15.15
N GLU A 108 -12.78 26.93 -16.19
CA GLU A 108 -11.47 27.35 -16.68
C GLU A 108 -11.36 27.13 -18.20
N ARG A 109 -10.82 28.13 -18.92
CA ARG A 109 -10.36 27.96 -20.30
C ARG A 109 -8.85 27.69 -20.26
N GLY A 110 -8.43 26.43 -20.36
CA GLY A 110 -7.02 26.05 -20.21
C GLY A 110 -6.81 24.54 -20.13
N ASP A 111 -5.66 24.11 -19.61
CA ASP A 111 -5.33 22.70 -19.36
C ASP A 111 -5.84 22.18 -17.99
N GLY A 112 -6.51 23.04 -17.22
CA GLY A 112 -7.07 22.74 -15.91
C GLY A 112 -6.08 22.90 -14.75
N SER A 113 -4.89 23.46 -15.00
CA SER A 113 -3.83 23.62 -14.00
C SER A 113 -4.21 24.58 -12.87
N LEU A 114 -4.98 25.64 -13.14
CA LEU A 114 -5.43 26.59 -12.10
C LEU A 114 -6.51 25.98 -11.21
N LEU A 115 -7.46 25.25 -11.81
CA LEU A 115 -8.50 24.52 -11.09
C LEU A 115 -7.91 23.42 -10.20
N HIS A 116 -6.89 22.70 -10.69
CA HIS A 116 -6.14 21.76 -9.89
C HIS A 116 -5.48 22.44 -8.67
N ALA A 117 -4.74 23.54 -8.89
CA ALA A 117 -4.08 24.27 -7.80
C ALA A 117 -5.08 24.78 -6.74
N ALA A 118 -6.26 25.26 -7.16
CA ALA A 118 -7.29 25.77 -6.26
C ALA A 118 -7.91 24.67 -5.38
N LEU A 119 -8.13 23.46 -5.91
CA LEU A 119 -8.73 22.35 -5.16
C LEU A 119 -7.81 21.80 -4.06
N PHE A 120 -6.49 21.87 -4.25
CA PHE A 120 -5.52 21.30 -3.31
C PHE A 120 -4.96 22.30 -2.29
N ALA A 121 -5.24 23.60 -2.42
CA ALA A 121 -4.69 24.63 -1.53
C ALA A 121 -5.12 24.53 -0.05
N GLY A 122 -6.11 23.68 0.28
CA GLY A 122 -6.71 23.61 1.63
C GLY A 122 -6.69 22.26 2.34
N VAL A 123 -6.05 21.22 1.79
CA VAL A 123 -6.09 19.87 2.39
C VAL A 123 -5.11 19.77 3.56
N TYR A 124 -5.56 20.13 4.76
CA TYR A 124 -4.89 19.82 6.03
C TYR A 124 -5.70 18.81 6.82
N TYR A 125 -5.11 17.65 7.13
CA TYR A 125 -5.74 16.61 7.94
C TYR A 125 -5.21 16.62 9.38
N GLN A 126 -6.12 16.63 10.36
CA GLN A 126 -5.83 16.64 11.79
C GLN A 126 -6.25 15.32 12.46
N SER A 127 -5.53 14.92 13.52
CA SER A 127 -5.39 13.53 13.97
C SER A 127 -6.40 13.05 15.03
N THR A 128 -6.62 11.73 15.07
CA THR A 128 -6.94 10.98 16.30
C THR A 128 -5.98 9.80 16.43
N PRO A 129 -5.46 9.48 17.63
CA PRO A 129 -4.60 8.31 17.83
C PRO A 129 -5.40 7.00 17.71
N LYS A 130 -4.87 6.01 16.99
CA LYS A 130 -5.38 4.63 17.08
C LYS A 130 -4.90 3.98 18.39
N PRO A 131 -5.73 3.14 19.05
CA PRO A 131 -5.28 2.33 20.17
C PRO A 131 -4.19 1.34 19.75
N TYR A 132 -3.25 1.09 20.65
CA TYR A 132 -2.13 0.17 20.48
C TYR A 132 -2.62 -1.27 20.26
N ASP A 133 -2.25 -1.87 19.13
CA ASP A 133 -2.40 -3.30 18.87
C ASP A 133 -1.18 -4.04 19.46
N GLN A 134 -1.40 -5.07 20.28
CA GLN A 134 -0.29 -5.74 20.99
C GLN A 134 0.55 -6.62 20.05
N GLU A 135 -0.06 -7.19 19.00
CA GLU A 135 0.62 -8.04 18.03
C GLU A 135 1.09 -7.24 16.80
N ARG A 136 1.98 -6.30 17.05
CA ARG A 136 2.52 -5.47 15.97
C ARG A 136 3.85 -5.99 15.47
N TYR A 137 4.07 -5.94 14.16
CA TYR A 137 5.41 -6.15 13.62
C TYR A 137 6.33 -4.99 14.01
N THR A 138 7.37 -5.29 14.79
CA THR A 138 8.36 -4.33 15.28
C THR A 138 9.75 -4.56 14.68
N GLY A 139 9.88 -5.57 13.81
CA GLY A 139 11.12 -5.87 13.11
C GLY A 139 11.44 -4.84 12.02
N SER A 140 12.61 -5.01 11.39
CA SER A 140 13.02 -4.12 10.31
C SER A 140 12.34 -4.48 8.99
N TRP A 141 12.01 -3.47 8.19
CA TRP A 141 11.53 -3.62 6.82
C TRP A 141 12.66 -3.62 5.78
N LYS A 142 13.91 -3.79 6.21
CA LYS A 142 15.10 -3.74 5.34
C LYS A 142 16.02 -4.92 5.62
N VAL A 143 16.43 -5.65 4.58
CA VAL A 143 17.35 -6.81 4.72
C VAL A 143 18.66 -6.42 5.39
N LYS A 144 19.22 -5.26 5.02
CA LYS A 144 20.44 -4.71 5.62
C LYS A 144 20.33 -4.42 7.13
N LYS A 145 19.12 -4.40 7.68
CA LYS A 145 18.83 -4.07 9.08
C LYS A 145 18.14 -5.24 9.82
N GLY A 146 18.16 -6.44 9.27
CA GLY A 146 17.68 -7.66 9.95
C GLY A 146 16.39 -8.27 9.40
N LEU A 147 15.79 -7.72 8.34
CA LEU A 147 14.74 -8.45 7.61
C LEU A 147 15.35 -9.70 6.97
N LYS A 148 14.74 -10.87 7.20
CA LYS A 148 15.22 -12.12 6.61
C LYS A 148 14.82 -12.18 5.13
N LYS A 149 15.71 -12.73 4.31
CA LYS A 149 15.45 -13.01 2.89
C LYS A 149 14.39 -14.10 2.77
N THR A 150 13.47 -13.96 1.81
CA THR A 150 12.49 -14.99 1.50
C THR A 150 13.11 -16.11 0.69
N GLY A 151 12.57 -17.33 0.83
CA GLY A 151 13.06 -18.49 0.06
C GLY A 151 12.78 -18.38 -1.45
N PHE A 152 11.78 -17.57 -1.86
CA PHE A 152 11.46 -17.24 -3.24
C PHE A 152 11.20 -15.73 -3.38
N PRO A 153 11.59 -15.10 -4.51
CA PRO A 153 11.35 -13.68 -4.72
C PRO A 153 9.87 -13.30 -4.75
N ILE A 154 9.55 -12.13 -4.17
CA ILE A 154 8.24 -11.49 -4.22
C ILE A 154 8.18 -10.58 -5.45
N LEU A 155 7.11 -10.68 -6.25
CA LEU A 155 6.84 -9.73 -7.32
C LEU A 155 5.96 -8.60 -6.77
N PHE A 156 6.52 -7.40 -6.70
CA PHE A 156 5.75 -6.18 -6.45
C PHE A 156 5.28 -5.61 -7.78
N VAL A 157 4.02 -5.20 -7.84
CA VAL A 157 3.37 -4.61 -9.03
C VAL A 157 2.75 -3.27 -8.62
N SER A 158 2.92 -2.23 -9.42
CA SER A 158 2.36 -0.91 -9.13
C SER A 158 2.22 -0.09 -10.41
N LEU A 159 1.25 0.82 -10.41
CA LEU A 159 1.03 1.82 -11.46
C LEU A 159 1.78 3.10 -11.13
N ASP A 160 2.29 3.81 -12.14
CA ASP A 160 2.99 5.09 -11.97
C ASP A 160 2.09 6.28 -11.61
N ALA A 161 0.76 6.11 -11.73
CA ALA A 161 -0.28 7.03 -11.32
C ALA A 161 -1.34 6.39 -10.40
N ASP A 162 -0.94 5.50 -9.48
CA ASP A 162 -1.84 4.91 -8.49
C ASP A 162 -2.25 5.92 -7.40
N PRO A 163 -3.52 6.36 -7.31
CA PRO A 163 -3.94 7.40 -6.38
C PRO A 163 -4.14 6.93 -4.93
N VAL A 164 -4.01 5.62 -4.67
CA VAL A 164 -4.29 4.99 -3.35
C VAL A 164 -3.04 4.32 -2.80
N THR A 165 -2.27 3.64 -3.66
CA THR A 165 -1.04 2.91 -3.32
C THR A 165 0.11 3.34 -4.23
N PRO A 166 0.62 4.56 -4.01
CA PRO A 166 1.45 5.24 -4.98
C PRO A 166 2.80 4.56 -5.19
N LEU A 167 3.37 4.71 -6.39
CA LEU A 167 4.59 4.05 -6.83
C LEU A 167 5.76 4.16 -5.84
N PRO A 168 6.01 5.30 -5.15
CA PRO A 168 7.05 5.40 -4.13
C PRO A 168 6.93 4.33 -3.03
N SER A 169 5.72 3.92 -2.65
CA SER A 169 5.48 2.85 -1.68
C SER A 169 5.98 1.50 -2.22
N ALA A 170 5.64 1.16 -3.47
CA ALA A 170 6.11 -0.06 -4.12
C ALA A 170 7.64 -0.10 -4.26
N VAL A 171 8.24 1.03 -4.66
CA VAL A 171 9.70 1.18 -4.77
C VAL A 171 10.37 0.99 -3.41
N LYS A 172 9.83 1.61 -2.36
CA LYS A 172 10.37 1.51 -1.00
C LYS A 172 10.29 0.07 -0.48
N MET A 173 9.13 -0.57 -0.60
CA MET A 173 8.91 -1.93 -0.12
C MET A 173 9.79 -2.94 -0.86
N SER A 174 9.80 -2.91 -2.20
CA SER A 174 10.63 -3.80 -3.02
C SER A 174 12.13 -3.67 -2.67
N LYS A 175 12.64 -2.42 -2.55
CA LYS A 175 14.03 -2.18 -2.12
C LYS A 175 14.32 -2.67 -0.70
N GLY A 176 13.34 -2.62 0.20
CA GLY A 176 13.45 -3.10 1.57
C GLY A 176 13.71 -4.61 1.65
N PHE A 177 12.94 -5.39 0.89
CA PHE A 177 13.12 -6.83 0.74
C PHE A 177 14.40 -7.19 -0.04
N GLY A 178 14.93 -6.26 -0.83
CA GLY A 178 16.21 -6.40 -1.52
C GLY A 178 16.12 -7.26 -2.78
N ASN A 179 17.06 -7.06 -3.70
CA ASN A 179 16.99 -7.56 -5.07
C ASN A 179 17.00 -9.10 -5.19
N GLU A 180 17.47 -9.82 -4.18
CA GLU A 180 17.43 -11.29 -4.18
C GLU A 180 16.08 -11.86 -3.76
N SER A 181 15.28 -11.09 -3.00
CA SER A 181 13.98 -11.52 -2.46
C SER A 181 12.81 -10.72 -3.04
N ALA A 182 13.07 -9.76 -3.93
CA ALA A 182 12.04 -8.93 -4.53
C ALA A 182 12.39 -8.45 -5.93
N SER A 183 11.36 -8.26 -6.74
CA SER A 183 11.40 -7.53 -8.00
C SER A 183 10.21 -6.57 -8.07
N LEU A 184 10.33 -5.50 -8.84
CA LEU A 184 9.27 -4.52 -9.05
C LEU A 184 8.93 -4.43 -10.53
N LEU A 185 7.66 -4.65 -10.86
CA LEU A 185 7.07 -4.35 -12.15
C LEU A 185 6.29 -3.04 -12.04
N VAL A 186 6.65 -2.05 -12.85
CA VAL A 186 5.92 -0.78 -12.96
C VAL A 186 5.11 -0.80 -14.23
N GLN A 187 3.81 -0.56 -14.10
CA GLN A 187 2.88 -0.41 -15.21
C GLN A 187 2.66 1.07 -15.49
N GLN A 188 2.59 1.44 -16.76
CA GLN A 188 2.23 2.81 -17.16
C GLN A 188 0.71 2.95 -17.14
N GLY A 189 0.22 3.92 -16.37
CA GLY A 189 -1.19 4.27 -16.23
C GLY A 189 -1.61 5.49 -17.04
#